data_AF-A0A8T4N5R1-F1
#
_entry.id   AF-A0A8T4N5R1-F1
#
_cell.length_a   1.000
_cell.length_b   1.000
_cell.length_c   1.000
_cell.angle_alpha   90.00
_cell.angle_beta   90.00
_cell.angle_gamma   90.00
#
_symmetry.space_group_name_H-M   'P 1'
#
loop_
_entity.id
_entity.type
_entity.pdbx_description
1 polymer ?
#
loop_
_entity_poly.entity_id
_entity_poly.type
_entity_poly.pdbx_seq_one_letter_code
_entity_poly.pdbx_strand_id
1 'polypeptide(L)'
;MKIQIPDNFMGKPIKGSIEKVLAGAVSPQQQTTAKPIGVPLNIAPNVKSMDYIAVPQYDIFIAKEVSLKGKNWQDTHYELGDNGLFMPRIDHLTAHFLNVKDAAEGKRTLYDGDNNPINLNEAKELWDYFSSTKNRSKGVCWTWLDALFKKDSQNKMYMETDHRVVLNNTQKSLVGKDVSLDDYFGSNEWATLDFNNQGLATKPSQHNGYVQGENIYFWQPIKDRVARFLAGSDWAYLDCYGNPADSDSSLGVFPCAEGTSNANK
;
A
#
# COMPACT_ATOMS: atom_id res chain seq x y z
N MET A 1 8.87 -48.10 -21.40
CA MET A 1 8.95 -47.86 -22.86
C MET A 1 10.34 -47.27 -23.14
N LYS A 2 11.20 -47.94 -23.91
CA LYS A 2 12.56 -47.43 -24.21
C LYS A 2 12.48 -46.53 -25.44
N ILE A 3 12.66 -45.22 -25.27
CA ILE A 3 12.72 -44.28 -26.39
C ILE A 3 14.13 -44.35 -26.97
N GLN A 4 14.26 -44.76 -28.24
CA GLN A 4 15.52 -44.68 -28.97
C GLN A 4 15.68 -43.26 -29.52
N ILE A 5 16.77 -42.59 -29.15
CA ILE A 5 17.09 -41.25 -29.62
C ILE A 5 18.01 -41.37 -30.84
N PRO A 6 17.68 -40.74 -31.99
CA PRO A 6 18.51 -40.79 -33.19
C PRO A 6 19.84 -40.02 -32.98
N ASP A 7 20.92 -40.49 -33.60
CA ASP A 7 22.24 -39.86 -33.50
C ASP A 7 22.35 -38.53 -34.28
N ASN A 8 21.45 -38.30 -35.24
CA ASN A 8 21.42 -37.12 -36.11
C ASN A 8 20.00 -36.55 -36.20
N PHE A 9 19.88 -35.22 -36.22
CA PHE A 9 18.65 -34.50 -36.54
C PHE A 9 18.96 -33.43 -37.58
N MET A 10 18.25 -33.46 -38.71
CA MET A 10 18.46 -32.53 -39.84
C MET A 10 19.92 -32.46 -40.32
N GLY A 11 20.57 -33.64 -40.44
CA GLY A 11 21.95 -33.74 -40.95
C GLY A 11 23.03 -33.22 -40.01
N LYS A 12 22.68 -32.86 -38.76
CA LYS A 12 23.64 -32.46 -37.72
C LYS A 12 23.69 -33.51 -36.61
N PRO A 13 24.89 -33.87 -36.11
CA PRO A 13 25.03 -34.76 -34.97
C PRO A 13 24.42 -34.12 -33.72
N ILE A 14 23.51 -34.84 -33.07
CA ILE A 14 22.84 -34.41 -31.83
C ILE A 14 23.29 -35.18 -30.59
N LYS A 15 24.17 -36.18 -30.79
CA LYS A 15 24.82 -36.96 -29.73
C LYS A 15 25.65 -36.02 -28.84
N GLY A 16 25.31 -35.95 -27.56
CA GLY A 16 25.91 -35.03 -26.57
C GLY A 16 25.12 -33.74 -26.31
N SER A 17 24.37 -33.22 -27.28
CA SER A 17 23.55 -32.00 -27.10
C SER A 17 22.30 -32.27 -26.26
N ILE A 18 21.67 -33.44 -26.46
CA ILE A 18 20.51 -33.86 -25.66
C ILE A 18 20.94 -34.31 -24.27
N GLU A 19 22.11 -34.93 -24.12
CA GLU A 19 22.66 -35.28 -22.80
C GLU A 19 22.97 -34.03 -21.97
N LYS A 20 23.43 -32.93 -22.59
CA LYS A 20 23.55 -31.62 -21.92
C LYS A 20 22.21 -31.04 -21.48
N VAL A 21 21.15 -31.21 -22.27
CA VAL A 21 19.80 -30.74 -21.91
C VAL A 21 19.19 -31.60 -20.79
N LEU A 22 19.42 -32.91 -20.81
CA LEU A 22 18.94 -33.84 -19.78
C LEU A 22 19.76 -33.75 -18.47
N ALA A 23 21.07 -33.50 -18.55
CA ALA A 23 21.92 -33.25 -17.39
C ALA A 23 21.75 -31.84 -16.80
N GLY A 24 21.24 -30.89 -17.61
CA GLY A 24 20.85 -29.55 -17.18
C GLY A 24 19.46 -29.47 -16.54
N ALA A 25 18.68 -30.55 -16.57
CA ALA A 25 17.42 -30.67 -15.84
C ALA A 25 17.66 -31.02 -14.36
N VAL A 26 18.54 -30.26 -13.71
CA VAL A 26 18.48 -30.12 -12.26
C VAL A 26 17.18 -29.36 -12.00
N SER A 27 16.29 -29.95 -11.20
CA SER A 27 15.08 -29.27 -10.71
C SER A 27 15.45 -27.84 -10.31
N PRO A 28 14.62 -26.81 -10.60
CA PRO A 28 14.84 -25.50 -10.04
C PRO A 28 14.74 -25.64 -8.52
N GLN A 29 15.87 -25.90 -7.87
CA GLN A 29 16.05 -25.64 -6.47
C GLN A 29 15.70 -24.17 -6.33
N GLN A 30 14.61 -23.93 -5.61
CA GLN A 30 14.17 -22.61 -5.21
C GLN A 30 15.40 -21.81 -4.79
N GLN A 31 15.88 -20.93 -5.65
CA GLN A 31 16.71 -19.83 -5.23
C GLN A 31 15.76 -18.98 -4.40
N THR A 32 15.68 -19.27 -3.10
CA THR A 32 15.27 -18.30 -2.10
C THR A 32 16.24 -17.15 -2.28
N THR A 33 15.87 -16.17 -3.11
CA THR A 33 16.58 -14.91 -3.20
C THR A 33 16.54 -14.34 -1.80
N ALA A 34 17.64 -14.49 -1.08
CA ALA A 34 17.80 -13.90 0.24
C ALA A 34 17.43 -12.42 0.09
N LYS A 35 16.48 -11.95 0.91
CA LYS A 35 16.08 -10.54 0.93
C LYS A 35 17.38 -9.71 1.03
N PRO A 36 17.55 -8.66 0.22
CA PRO A 36 18.80 -7.91 0.17
C PRO A 36 19.18 -7.44 1.58
N ILE A 37 20.38 -7.82 2.02
CA ILE A 37 20.97 -7.42 3.30
C ILE A 37 21.49 -5.99 3.12
N GLY A 38 20.59 -5.01 3.16
CA GLY A 38 20.93 -3.58 3.16
C GLY A 38 20.88 -3.00 4.56
N VAL A 39 21.58 -1.89 4.78
CA VAL A 39 21.46 -1.11 6.02
C VAL A 39 20.20 -0.25 5.92
N PRO A 40 19.28 -0.27 6.90
CA PRO A 40 18.12 0.62 6.91
C PRO A 40 18.54 2.09 6.83
N LEU A 41 17.87 2.86 5.98
CA LEU A 41 18.03 4.30 5.95
C LEU A 41 17.33 4.89 7.19
N ASN A 42 18.12 5.27 8.20
CA ASN A 42 17.61 5.84 9.44
C ASN A 42 17.88 7.36 9.47
N ILE A 43 16.89 8.12 8.99
CA ILE A 43 16.91 9.58 8.98
C ILE A 43 15.82 10.05 9.94
N ALA A 44 16.15 11.00 10.82
CA ALA A 44 15.14 11.60 11.68
C ALA A 44 14.21 12.47 10.82
N PRO A 45 12.88 12.33 10.93
CA PRO A 45 11.95 13.10 10.11
C PRO A 45 12.04 14.59 10.45
N ASN A 46 12.23 15.42 9.43
CA ASN A 46 12.17 16.89 9.55
C ASN A 46 10.79 17.39 9.15
N VAL A 47 9.81 17.18 10.02
CA VAL A 47 8.40 17.53 9.78
C VAL A 47 7.90 18.54 10.80
N LYS A 48 6.98 19.41 10.37
CA LYS A 48 6.22 20.25 11.29
C LYS A 48 5.08 19.43 11.86
N SER A 49 5.14 19.12 13.16
CA SER A 49 4.17 18.27 13.85
C SER A 49 2.71 18.71 13.63
N MET A 50 2.42 20.02 13.61
CA MET A 50 1.08 20.57 13.36
C MET A 50 0.48 20.24 11.97
N ASP A 51 1.31 19.85 11.00
CA ASP A 51 0.88 19.48 9.64
C ASP A 51 0.45 18.00 9.55
N TYR A 52 0.50 17.28 10.68
CA TYR A 52 0.16 15.87 10.79
C TYR A 52 -0.97 15.66 11.81
N ILE A 53 -1.67 14.54 11.68
CA ILE A 53 -2.73 14.09 12.57
C ILE A 53 -2.28 12.80 13.26
N ALA A 54 -2.47 12.73 14.58
CA ALA A 54 -2.20 11.53 15.35
C ALA A 54 -3.17 10.39 15.01
N VAL A 55 -2.63 9.19 14.80
CA VAL A 55 -3.40 7.94 14.66
C VAL A 55 -2.97 7.00 15.79
N PRO A 56 -3.55 7.16 16.99
CA PRO A 56 -3.05 6.54 18.21
C PRO A 56 -3.14 5.00 18.19
N GLN A 57 -4.01 4.43 17.36
CA GLN A 57 -4.13 2.97 17.21
C GLN A 57 -2.83 2.30 16.73
N TYR A 58 -1.96 3.06 16.06
CA TYR A 58 -0.72 2.55 15.49
C TYR A 58 0.53 3.29 15.98
N ASP A 59 0.39 4.25 16.91
CA ASP A 59 1.48 5.14 17.34
C ASP A 59 2.17 5.80 16.13
N ILE A 60 1.39 6.43 15.25
CA ILE A 60 1.90 7.14 14.06
C ILE A 60 1.25 8.51 13.90
N PHE A 61 1.88 9.34 13.08
CA PHE A 61 1.33 10.59 12.58
C PHE A 61 1.17 10.50 11.06
N ILE A 62 0.01 10.90 10.52
CA ILE A 62 -0.26 10.95 9.08
C ILE A 62 -0.43 12.42 8.66
N ALA A 63 0.23 12.84 7.59
CA ALA A 63 0.12 14.21 7.09
C ALA A 63 -1.33 14.58 6.74
N LYS A 64 -1.70 15.85 6.93
CA LYS A 64 -3.03 16.38 6.57
C LYS A 64 -3.26 16.43 5.06
N GLU A 65 -2.19 16.47 4.27
CA GLU A 65 -2.25 16.66 2.82
C GLU A 65 -1.36 15.66 2.08
N VAL A 66 -1.76 15.36 0.84
CA VAL A 66 -1.00 14.53 -0.09
C VAL A 66 0.20 15.32 -0.62
N SER A 67 1.37 14.70 -0.59
CA SER A 67 2.62 15.22 -1.17
C SER A 67 3.20 14.24 -2.20
N LEU A 68 4.37 14.55 -2.76
CA LEU A 68 5.11 13.67 -3.70
C LEU A 68 4.32 13.29 -4.96
N LYS A 69 3.47 14.21 -5.45
CA LYS A 69 2.63 13.98 -6.62
C LYS A 69 3.43 13.69 -7.89
N GLY A 70 2.91 12.87 -8.79
CA GLY A 70 3.55 12.56 -10.07
C GLY A 70 4.61 11.47 -10.01
N LYS A 71 4.74 10.77 -8.87
CA LYS A 71 5.71 9.69 -8.68
C LYS A 71 5.02 8.33 -8.70
N ASN A 72 5.75 7.33 -9.17
CA ASN A 72 5.33 5.94 -9.05
C ASN A 72 5.50 5.42 -7.62
N TRP A 73 4.99 4.23 -7.35
CA TRP A 73 4.96 3.66 -6.00
C TRP A 73 6.37 3.50 -5.40
N GLN A 74 7.33 3.03 -6.19
CA GLN A 74 8.71 2.79 -5.74
C GLN A 74 9.47 4.09 -5.47
N ASP A 75 9.41 5.05 -6.38
CA ASP A 75 10.06 6.36 -6.23
C ASP A 75 9.48 7.13 -5.05
N THR A 76 8.18 6.97 -4.80
CA THR A 76 7.51 7.54 -3.61
C THR A 76 8.13 6.98 -2.32
N HIS A 77 8.31 5.66 -2.21
CA HIS A 77 9.00 5.07 -1.05
C HIS A 77 10.43 5.59 -0.89
N TYR A 78 11.18 5.73 -1.98
CA TYR A 78 12.56 6.23 -1.93
C TYR A 78 12.67 7.66 -1.43
N GLU A 79 11.75 8.53 -1.84
CA GLU A 79 11.73 9.92 -1.41
C GLU A 79 11.20 10.09 0.01
N LEU A 80 10.23 9.27 0.43
CA LEU A 80 9.81 9.21 1.84
C LEU A 80 10.98 8.79 2.74
N GLY A 81 11.71 7.73 2.35
CA GLY A 81 12.86 7.24 3.10
C GLY A 81 13.97 8.28 3.26
N ASP A 82 14.25 9.09 2.23
CA ASP A 82 15.21 10.20 2.30
C ASP A 82 14.84 11.27 3.32
N ASN A 83 13.56 11.34 3.70
CA ASN A 83 13.04 12.30 4.65
C ASN A 83 12.71 11.67 6.01
N GLY A 84 13.07 10.40 6.24
CA GLY A 84 12.73 9.71 7.49
C GLY A 84 11.25 9.39 7.65
N LEU A 85 10.51 9.35 6.54
CA LEU A 85 9.07 9.12 6.48
C LEU A 85 8.77 7.76 5.83
N PHE A 86 7.51 7.32 5.94
CA PHE A 86 7.04 6.10 5.30
C PHE A 86 5.63 6.28 4.71
N MET A 87 5.25 5.33 3.85
CA MET A 87 3.94 5.30 3.20
C MET A 87 2.94 4.58 4.12
N PRO A 88 1.69 5.06 4.25
CA PRO A 88 0.70 4.41 5.10
C PRO A 88 0.36 3.03 4.56
N ARG A 89 0.25 2.05 5.45
CA ARG A 89 -0.42 0.78 5.15
C ARG A 89 -1.93 1.00 4.98
N ILE A 90 -2.62 -0.02 4.48
CA ILE A 90 -4.08 0.03 4.29
C ILE A 90 -4.82 0.19 5.64
N ASP A 91 -4.41 -0.55 6.67
CA ASP A 91 -4.95 -0.49 8.03
C ASP A 91 -4.70 0.88 8.69
N HIS A 92 -3.55 1.51 8.43
CA HIS A 92 -3.26 2.87 8.88
C HIS A 92 -4.22 3.89 8.24
N LEU A 93 -4.36 3.86 6.91
CA LEU A 93 -5.21 4.82 6.21
C LEU A 93 -6.70 4.62 6.52
N THR A 94 -7.18 3.38 6.56
CA THR A 94 -8.60 3.09 6.84
C THR A 94 -8.99 3.48 8.27
N ALA A 95 -8.12 3.24 9.25
CA ALA A 95 -8.34 3.77 10.61
C ALA A 95 -8.35 5.31 10.62
N HIS A 96 -7.40 5.94 9.92
CA HIS A 96 -7.38 7.40 9.81
C HIS A 96 -8.65 7.96 9.15
N PHE A 97 -9.11 7.33 8.06
CA PHE A 97 -10.35 7.67 7.36
C PHE A 97 -11.56 7.61 8.31
N LEU A 98 -11.70 6.54 9.10
CA LEU A 98 -12.76 6.41 10.10
C LEU A 98 -12.62 7.43 11.23
N ASN A 99 -11.40 7.69 11.70
CA ASN A 99 -11.12 8.73 12.69
C ASN A 99 -11.58 10.11 12.18
N VAL A 100 -11.31 10.44 10.91
CA VAL A 100 -11.72 11.71 10.30
C VAL A 100 -13.24 11.80 10.15
N LYS A 101 -13.89 10.72 9.70
CA LYS A 101 -15.35 10.63 9.61
C LYS A 101 -16.01 10.92 10.96
N ASP A 102 -15.62 10.19 12.00
CA ASP A 102 -16.20 10.34 13.34
C ASP A 102 -15.98 11.76 13.89
N ALA A 103 -14.84 12.39 13.57
CA ALA A 103 -14.53 13.74 14.03
C ALA A 103 -15.41 14.79 13.32
N ALA A 104 -15.64 14.65 12.02
CA ALA A 104 -16.53 15.51 11.26
C ALA A 104 -18.00 15.41 11.74
N GLU A 105 -18.38 14.25 12.28
CA GLU A 105 -19.68 13.99 12.91
C GLU A 105 -19.74 14.44 14.39
N GLY A 106 -18.64 14.96 14.95
CA GLY A 106 -18.55 15.40 16.35
C GLY A 106 -18.52 14.25 17.37
N LYS A 107 -18.26 13.02 16.93
CA LYS A 107 -18.18 11.82 17.79
C LYS A 107 -16.82 11.65 18.45
N ARG A 108 -15.78 12.31 17.94
CA ARG A 108 -14.43 12.31 18.52
C ARG A 108 -13.68 13.61 18.22
N THR A 109 -12.59 13.81 18.94
CA THR A 109 -11.60 14.87 18.68
C THR A 109 -10.37 14.26 18.03
N LEU A 110 -9.88 14.88 16.94
CA LEU A 110 -8.56 14.59 16.39
C LEU A 110 -7.54 15.53 17.03
N TYR A 111 -6.29 15.09 17.06
CA TYR A 111 -5.17 15.88 17.55
C TYR A 111 -4.09 15.95 16.48
N ASP A 112 -3.45 17.11 16.36
CA ASP A 112 -2.26 17.25 15.54
C ASP A 112 -1.02 16.63 16.23
N GLY A 113 0.14 16.70 15.57
CA GLY A 113 1.39 16.18 16.14
C GLY A 113 1.90 16.93 17.38
N ASP A 114 1.42 18.15 17.62
CA ASP A 114 1.72 18.95 18.82
C ASP A 114 0.66 18.75 19.93
N ASN A 115 -0.24 17.78 19.75
CA ASN A 115 -1.34 17.48 20.65
C ASN A 115 -2.35 18.63 20.80
N ASN A 116 -2.45 19.51 19.80
CA ASN A 116 -3.53 20.49 19.73
C ASN A 116 -4.78 19.84 19.13
N PRO A 117 -5.99 20.12 19.67
CA PRO A 117 -7.22 19.60 19.10
C PRO A 117 -7.51 20.22 17.74
N ILE A 118 -7.79 19.38 16.75
CA ILE A 118 -8.33 19.81 15.46
C ILE A 118 -9.79 20.22 15.67
N ASN A 119 -10.12 21.44 15.26
CA ASN A 119 -11.48 21.95 15.41
C ASN A 119 -12.46 21.26 14.45
N LEU A 120 -13.76 21.31 14.77
CA LEU A 120 -14.80 20.61 14.01
C LEU A 120 -14.89 21.04 12.53
N ASN A 121 -14.60 22.30 12.21
CA ASN A 121 -14.66 22.77 10.82
C ASN A 121 -13.50 22.18 10.00
N GLU A 122 -12.29 22.18 10.55
CA GLU A 122 -11.14 21.53 9.91
C GLU A 122 -11.36 20.01 9.75
N ALA A 123 -11.95 19.34 10.74
CA ALA A 123 -12.33 17.93 10.63
C ALA A 123 -13.33 17.68 9.49
N LYS A 124 -14.33 18.57 9.32
CA LYS A 124 -15.28 18.49 8.19
C LYS A 124 -14.60 18.73 6.84
N GLU A 125 -13.65 19.65 6.75
CA GLU A 125 -12.88 19.88 5.51
C GLU A 125 -12.01 18.68 5.14
N LEU A 126 -11.38 18.04 6.13
CA LEU A 126 -10.64 16.79 5.94
C LEU A 126 -11.58 15.68 5.48
N TRP A 127 -12.73 15.52 6.14
CA TRP A 127 -13.72 14.52 5.74
C TRP A 127 -14.21 14.74 4.33
N ASP A 128 -14.54 15.98 3.96
CA ASP A 128 -14.96 16.32 2.61
C ASP A 128 -13.88 15.96 1.58
N TYR A 129 -12.59 16.18 1.89
CA TYR A 129 -11.47 15.79 1.04
C TYR A 129 -11.31 14.25 0.92
N PHE A 130 -11.50 13.51 2.01
CA PHE A 130 -11.41 12.05 2.02
C PHE A 130 -12.61 11.33 1.42
N SER A 131 -13.76 11.99 1.30
CA SER A 131 -15.03 11.32 0.98
C SER A 131 -15.81 11.96 -0.18
N SER A 132 -15.35 13.08 -0.73
CA SER A 132 -16.02 13.74 -1.86
C SER A 132 -15.12 14.78 -2.55
N THR A 133 -15.64 15.46 -3.59
CA THR A 133 -15.02 16.67 -4.17
C THR A 133 -15.80 17.94 -3.87
N LYS A 134 -16.64 17.96 -2.82
CA LYS A 134 -17.35 19.18 -2.42
C LYS A 134 -16.36 20.34 -2.20
N ASN A 135 -15.14 20.04 -1.78
CA ASN A 135 -14.04 20.98 -1.74
C ASN A 135 -13.17 20.96 -3.02
N ARG A 136 -13.69 21.53 -4.12
CA ARG A 136 -12.99 21.63 -5.42
C ARG A 136 -11.59 22.26 -5.32
N SER A 137 -11.32 23.04 -4.29
CA SER A 137 -10.03 23.74 -4.12
C SER A 137 -8.86 22.79 -3.83
N LYS A 138 -9.13 21.61 -3.21
CA LYS A 138 -8.09 20.62 -2.87
C LYS A 138 -7.92 19.52 -3.92
N GLY A 139 -8.81 19.47 -4.92
CA GLY A 139 -8.78 18.47 -5.98
C GLY A 139 -9.22 17.08 -5.50
N VAL A 140 -8.70 16.05 -6.16
CA VAL A 140 -8.97 14.64 -5.84
C VAL A 140 -8.00 14.19 -4.75
N CYS A 141 -8.49 13.48 -3.74
CA CYS A 141 -7.63 12.74 -2.83
C CYS A 141 -7.21 11.47 -3.56
N TRP A 142 -5.93 11.35 -3.96
CA TRP A 142 -5.42 10.16 -4.63
C TRP A 142 -4.05 9.81 -4.07
N THR A 143 -3.98 8.69 -3.34
CA THR A 143 -2.80 8.33 -2.55
C THR A 143 -2.39 6.89 -2.79
N TRP A 144 -1.08 6.67 -2.85
CA TRP A 144 -0.46 5.35 -2.72
C TRP A 144 -0.63 4.80 -1.31
N LEU A 145 -0.63 3.47 -1.20
CA LEU A 145 -0.59 2.72 0.05
C LEU A 145 0.54 1.68 0.02
N ASP A 146 1.10 1.39 1.19
CA ASP A 146 2.19 0.44 1.39
C ASP A 146 1.65 -1.00 1.42
N ALA A 147 1.24 -1.50 0.27
CA ALA A 147 0.72 -2.85 0.10
C ALA A 147 0.96 -3.32 -1.33
N LEU A 148 1.89 -4.25 -1.51
CA LEU A 148 2.17 -4.93 -2.77
C LEU A 148 1.65 -6.37 -2.70
N PHE A 149 0.65 -6.70 -3.51
CA PHE A 149 0.04 -8.01 -3.49
C PHE A 149 0.79 -9.00 -4.38
N LYS A 150 1.07 -10.18 -3.84
CA LYS A 150 1.85 -11.23 -4.50
C LYS A 150 1.17 -12.57 -4.30
N LYS A 151 1.62 -13.56 -5.08
CA LYS A 151 1.23 -14.95 -4.89
C LYS A 151 2.44 -15.80 -4.55
N ASP A 152 2.25 -16.71 -3.61
CA ASP A 152 3.28 -17.68 -3.26
C ASP A 152 3.35 -18.84 -4.27
N SER A 153 4.22 -19.81 -4.00
CA SER A 153 4.36 -21.02 -4.83
C SER A 153 3.10 -21.90 -4.89
N GLN A 154 2.16 -21.71 -3.96
CA GLN A 154 0.87 -22.42 -3.90
C GLN A 154 -0.27 -21.59 -4.50
N ASN A 155 0.04 -20.46 -5.17
CA ASN A 155 -0.93 -19.54 -5.76
C ASN A 155 -1.84 -18.86 -4.71
N LYS A 156 -1.46 -18.89 -3.41
CA LYS A 156 -2.15 -18.16 -2.34
C LYS A 156 -1.71 -16.70 -2.34
N MET A 157 -2.68 -15.80 -2.24
CA MET A 157 -2.41 -14.35 -2.17
C MET A 157 -1.82 -13.97 -0.81
N TYR A 158 -0.79 -13.13 -0.83
CA TYR A 158 -0.22 -12.47 0.35
C TYR A 158 0.09 -11.01 0.00
N MET A 159 0.37 -10.21 1.02
CA MET A 159 0.75 -8.80 0.87
C MET A 159 2.18 -8.61 1.38
N GLU A 160 3.03 -7.96 0.60
CA GLU A 160 4.26 -7.36 1.10
C GLU A 160 3.93 -5.92 1.55
N THR A 161 4.27 -5.58 2.78
CA THR A 161 3.95 -4.28 3.42
C THR A 161 5.10 -3.86 4.35
N ASP A 162 4.97 -2.75 5.07
CA ASP A 162 6.04 -2.17 5.90
C ASP A 162 7.33 -1.98 5.09
N HIS A 163 7.24 -1.55 3.83
CA HIS A 163 8.42 -1.36 3.01
C HIS A 163 9.29 -0.25 3.61
N ARG A 164 10.57 -0.55 3.80
CA ARG A 164 11.59 0.40 4.23
C ARG A 164 12.71 0.45 3.19
N VAL A 165 13.25 1.65 3.01
CA VAL A 165 14.39 1.87 2.12
C VAL A 165 15.65 1.36 2.81
N VAL A 166 16.37 0.48 2.14
CA VAL A 166 17.68 0.02 2.58
C VAL A 166 18.73 0.41 1.54
N LEU A 167 19.92 0.75 2.01
CA LEU A 167 21.07 1.05 1.18
C LEU A 167 21.98 -0.16 1.09
N ASN A 168 22.34 -0.53 -0.14
CA ASN A 168 23.45 -1.43 -0.42
C ASN A 168 24.53 -0.62 -1.16
N ASN A 169 25.57 -0.21 -0.43
CA ASN A 169 26.52 0.82 -0.85
C ASN A 169 25.81 2.15 -1.16
N THR A 170 25.57 2.44 -2.44
CA THR A 170 24.89 3.65 -2.93
C THR A 170 23.55 3.35 -3.58
N GLN A 171 23.16 2.08 -3.73
CA GLN A 171 21.93 1.69 -4.39
C GLN A 171 20.81 1.52 -3.37
N LYS A 172 19.68 2.21 -3.59
CA LYS A 172 18.47 2.02 -2.82
C LYS A 172 17.73 0.75 -3.26
N SER A 173 17.16 0.05 -2.30
CA SER A 173 16.20 -1.03 -2.53
C SER A 173 15.11 -0.98 -1.46
N LEU A 174 13.97 -1.61 -1.74
CA LEU A 174 12.87 -1.75 -0.79
C LEU A 174 12.92 -3.13 -0.16
N VAL A 175 12.71 -3.18 1.15
CA VAL A 175 12.53 -4.43 1.89
C VAL A 175 11.23 -4.31 2.66
N GLY A 176 10.25 -5.17 2.34
CA GLY A 176 9.01 -5.29 3.10
C GLY A 176 8.89 -6.61 3.85
N LYS A 177 7.79 -6.73 4.60
CA LYS A 177 7.36 -7.91 5.34
C LYS A 177 6.22 -8.58 4.60
N ASP A 178 6.32 -9.90 4.47
CA ASP A 178 5.26 -10.69 3.87
C ASP A 178 4.23 -11.06 4.94
N VAL A 179 2.97 -10.71 4.71
CA VAL A 179 1.85 -11.05 5.58
C VAL A 179 0.80 -11.84 4.78
N SER A 180 0.32 -12.93 5.36
CA SER A 180 -0.84 -13.64 4.79
C SER A 180 -2.06 -12.73 4.83
N LEU A 181 -2.91 -12.79 3.80
CA LEU A 181 -4.16 -12.03 3.82
C LEU A 181 -5.16 -12.71 4.76
N ASP A 182 -5.74 -11.91 5.65
CA ASP A 182 -6.95 -12.26 6.40
C ASP A 182 -8.14 -12.35 5.43
N ASP A 183 -9.24 -12.97 5.86
CA ASP A 183 -10.46 -13.03 5.04
C ASP A 183 -10.92 -11.62 4.63
N TYR A 184 -11.22 -11.47 3.34
CA TYR A 184 -11.68 -10.23 2.73
C TYR A 184 -12.75 -10.53 1.68
N PHE A 185 -13.41 -9.46 1.26
CA PHE A 185 -14.49 -9.49 0.29
C PHE A 185 -13.96 -9.70 -1.14
N GLY A 186 -14.13 -10.90 -1.71
CA GLY A 186 -13.48 -11.34 -2.96
C GLY A 186 -14.08 -10.83 -4.28
N SER A 187 -14.73 -9.66 -4.30
CA SER A 187 -15.39 -9.10 -5.47
C SER A 187 -15.17 -7.59 -5.59
N ASN A 188 -15.28 -7.08 -6.82
CA ASN A 188 -15.14 -5.66 -7.12
C ASN A 188 -16.52 -4.99 -7.07
N GLU A 189 -16.88 -4.41 -5.93
CA GLU A 189 -18.19 -3.76 -5.74
C GLU A 189 -18.19 -2.80 -4.54
N TRP A 190 -19.33 -2.17 -4.28
CA TRP A 190 -19.51 -1.32 -3.11
C TRP A 190 -19.45 -2.17 -1.84
N ALA A 191 -18.62 -1.77 -0.90
CA ALA A 191 -18.43 -2.43 0.39
C ALA A 191 -18.78 -1.50 1.55
N THR A 192 -19.27 -2.06 2.65
CA THR A 192 -19.44 -1.31 3.90
C THR A 192 -18.10 -0.85 4.44
N LEU A 193 -18.09 0.15 5.32
CA LEU A 193 -16.88 0.59 6.04
C LEU A 193 -16.46 -0.37 7.18
N ASP A 194 -16.67 -1.67 7.00
CA ASP A 194 -16.24 -2.75 7.90
C ASP A 194 -14.99 -3.41 7.32
N PHE A 195 -13.83 -3.08 7.89
CA PHE A 195 -12.53 -3.59 7.45
C PHE A 195 -11.99 -4.68 8.39
N ASN A 196 -11.19 -5.60 7.86
CA ASN A 196 -10.42 -6.54 8.67
C ASN A 196 -9.19 -5.85 9.30
N ASN A 197 -8.38 -6.60 10.05
CA ASN A 197 -7.20 -6.06 10.73
C ASN A 197 -6.12 -5.51 9.78
N GLN A 198 -6.23 -5.81 8.48
CA GLN A 198 -5.33 -5.33 7.42
C GLN A 198 -5.94 -4.16 6.65
N GLY A 199 -7.12 -3.68 7.05
CA GLY A 199 -7.83 -2.59 6.37
C GLY A 199 -8.56 -3.01 5.09
N LEU A 200 -8.67 -4.31 4.79
CA LEU A 200 -9.40 -4.79 3.61
C LEU A 200 -10.89 -4.92 3.92
N ALA A 201 -11.75 -4.60 2.94
CA ALA A 201 -13.19 -4.68 3.11
C ALA A 201 -13.66 -6.13 3.32
N THR A 202 -14.65 -6.32 4.19
CA THR A 202 -15.12 -7.67 4.56
C THR A 202 -16.54 -8.00 4.11
N LYS A 203 -17.35 -6.99 3.75
CA LYS A 203 -18.77 -7.18 3.42
C LYS A 203 -19.24 -6.29 2.27
N PRO A 204 -20.18 -6.77 1.45
CA PRO A 204 -20.90 -5.92 0.49
C PRO A 204 -21.73 -4.84 1.18
N SER A 205 -21.80 -3.69 0.54
CA SER A 205 -22.79 -2.64 0.82
C SER A 205 -24.19 -3.10 0.37
N GLN A 206 -25.23 -2.63 1.05
CA GLN A 206 -26.62 -2.78 0.58
C GLN A 206 -26.99 -1.78 -0.52
N HIS A 207 -26.12 -0.82 -0.80
CA HIS A 207 -26.30 0.19 -1.83
C HIS A 207 -25.55 -0.18 -3.10
N ASN A 208 -26.21 -0.02 -4.25
CA ASN A 208 -25.63 -0.22 -5.58
C ASN A 208 -24.85 1.01 -6.10
N GLY A 209 -24.65 2.01 -5.25
CA GLY A 209 -23.97 3.27 -5.57
C GLY A 209 -23.29 3.86 -4.33
N TYR A 210 -22.48 4.89 -4.55
CA TYR A 210 -21.78 5.56 -3.47
C TYR A 210 -22.75 6.26 -2.52
N VAL A 211 -22.54 6.04 -1.22
CA VAL A 211 -23.20 6.78 -0.14
C VAL A 211 -22.12 7.27 0.80
N GLN A 212 -21.90 8.59 0.80
CA GLN A 212 -20.85 9.25 1.56
C GLN A 212 -20.92 8.85 3.05
N GLY A 213 -19.85 8.23 3.55
CA GLY A 213 -19.76 7.80 4.95
C GLY A 213 -20.41 6.46 5.27
N GLU A 214 -21.03 5.77 4.30
CA GLU A 214 -21.62 4.45 4.50
C GLU A 214 -20.90 3.36 3.72
N ASN A 215 -20.36 3.67 2.53
CA ASN A 215 -19.66 2.70 1.70
C ASN A 215 -18.46 3.29 0.94
N ILE A 216 -17.65 2.41 0.38
CA ILE A 216 -16.62 2.71 -0.63
C ILE A 216 -16.65 1.64 -1.72
N TYR A 217 -16.17 1.93 -2.91
CA TYR A 217 -15.95 0.88 -3.90
C TYR A 217 -14.64 0.16 -3.56
N PHE A 218 -14.70 -1.17 -3.46
CA PHE A 218 -13.53 -1.99 -3.17
C PHE A 218 -13.09 -2.71 -4.43
N TRP A 219 -11.84 -2.50 -4.85
CA TRP A 219 -11.18 -3.37 -5.81
C TRP A 219 -10.36 -4.38 -5.04
N GLN A 220 -10.63 -5.67 -5.24
CA GLN A 220 -9.96 -6.70 -4.48
C GLN A 220 -8.45 -6.80 -4.80
N PRO A 221 -7.63 -7.37 -3.90
CA PRO A 221 -6.24 -7.68 -4.15
C PRO A 221 -5.99 -8.47 -5.44
N ILE A 222 -5.07 -7.99 -6.28
CA ILE A 222 -4.63 -8.66 -7.51
C ILE A 222 -3.11 -8.81 -7.51
N LYS A 223 -2.62 -9.95 -8.01
CA LYS A 223 -1.17 -10.24 -8.08
C LYS A 223 -0.41 -9.15 -8.85
N ASP A 224 0.74 -8.76 -8.32
CA ASP A 224 1.67 -7.78 -8.90
C ASP A 224 1.07 -6.37 -8.99
N ARG A 225 0.08 -6.07 -8.12
CA ARG A 225 -0.56 -4.76 -7.96
C ARG A 225 -0.31 -4.19 -6.58
N VAL A 226 -0.46 -2.88 -6.45
CA VAL A 226 -0.38 -2.15 -5.19
C VAL A 226 -1.71 -1.52 -4.81
N ALA A 227 -1.91 -1.30 -3.51
CA ALA A 227 -3.09 -0.58 -3.05
C ALA A 227 -2.97 0.94 -3.23
N ARG A 228 -4.13 1.56 -3.47
CA ARG A 228 -4.35 3.00 -3.53
C ARG A 228 -5.64 3.33 -2.81
N PHE A 229 -5.77 4.58 -2.40
CA PHE A 229 -7.05 5.16 -2.05
C PHE A 229 -7.32 6.36 -2.94
N LEU A 230 -8.56 6.50 -3.38
CA LEU A 230 -9.01 7.69 -4.09
C LEU A 230 -10.37 8.14 -3.60
N ALA A 231 -10.54 9.45 -3.45
CA ALA A 231 -11.83 10.09 -3.33
C ALA A 231 -11.90 11.28 -4.29
N GLY A 232 -12.93 11.27 -5.14
CA GLY A 232 -13.09 12.14 -6.29
C GLY A 232 -14.56 12.14 -6.75
N SER A 233 -15.06 13.18 -7.42
CA SER A 233 -16.31 13.17 -8.21
C SER A 233 -17.47 12.34 -7.62
N ASP A 234 -17.80 12.55 -6.35
CA ASP A 234 -18.86 11.84 -5.61
C ASP A 234 -18.66 10.31 -5.47
N TRP A 235 -17.42 9.86 -5.33
CA TRP A 235 -17.06 8.48 -4.96
C TRP A 235 -15.81 8.44 -4.08
N ALA A 236 -15.68 7.34 -3.33
CA ALA A 236 -14.44 6.94 -2.67
C ALA A 236 -14.19 5.45 -2.92
N TYR A 237 -12.93 5.07 -3.13
CA TYR A 237 -12.54 3.70 -3.35
C TYR A 237 -11.23 3.32 -2.68
N LEU A 238 -11.19 2.07 -2.23
CA LEU A 238 -9.98 1.36 -1.87
C LEU A 238 -9.63 0.46 -3.07
N ASP A 239 -8.59 0.83 -3.80
CA ASP A 239 -8.18 0.19 -5.04
C ASP A 239 -6.96 -0.70 -4.81
N CYS A 240 -7.14 -2.02 -4.72
CA CYS A 240 -6.05 -2.99 -4.64
C CYS A 240 -5.59 -3.55 -6.01
N TYR A 241 -5.91 -2.83 -7.09
CA TYR A 241 -5.58 -3.18 -8.47
C TYR A 241 -4.60 -2.17 -9.14
N GLY A 242 -4.08 -1.20 -8.39
CA GLY A 242 -3.16 -0.19 -8.90
C GLY A 242 -1.86 -0.77 -9.48
N ASN A 243 -1.46 -0.31 -10.67
CA ASN A 243 -0.17 -0.68 -11.24
C ASN A 243 0.97 0.12 -10.57
N PRO A 244 1.98 -0.53 -9.95
CA PRO A 244 3.04 0.18 -9.23
C PRO A 244 3.87 1.13 -10.10
N ALA A 245 3.88 0.93 -11.42
CA ALA A 245 4.60 1.76 -12.37
C ALA A 245 3.81 3.01 -12.83
N ASP A 246 2.52 3.12 -12.50
CA ASP A 246 1.76 4.32 -12.88
C ASP A 246 2.32 5.55 -12.17
N SER A 247 2.14 6.70 -12.79
CA SER A 247 2.42 8.01 -12.22
C SER A 247 1.37 8.98 -12.74
N ASP A 248 0.78 9.79 -11.87
CA ASP A 248 -0.19 10.82 -12.25
C ASP A 248 0.07 12.09 -11.44
N SER A 249 -0.11 13.26 -12.05
CA SER A 249 0.14 14.56 -11.41
C SER A 249 -0.77 14.83 -10.20
N SER A 250 -1.85 14.07 -10.04
CA SER A 250 -2.75 14.12 -8.88
C SER A 250 -2.49 13.01 -7.87
N LEU A 251 -1.81 11.92 -8.27
CA LEU A 251 -1.48 10.79 -7.41
C LEU A 251 -0.19 11.08 -6.62
N GLY A 252 -0.31 11.05 -5.29
CA GLY A 252 0.82 11.22 -4.37
C GLY A 252 0.74 10.26 -3.18
N VAL A 253 1.15 10.71 -2.00
CA VAL A 253 1.05 9.98 -0.74
C VAL A 253 0.75 10.91 0.42
N PHE A 254 0.03 10.45 1.45
CA PHE A 254 0.05 11.08 2.78
C PHE A 254 1.26 10.55 3.56
N PRO A 255 2.38 11.30 3.69
CA PRO A 255 3.53 10.79 4.41
C PRO A 255 3.19 10.47 5.87
N CYS A 256 3.79 9.42 6.39
CA CYS A 256 3.68 9.02 7.79
C CYS A 256 5.01 9.20 8.50
N ALA A 257 4.94 9.60 9.76
CA ALA A 257 6.05 9.62 10.70
C ALA A 257 5.74 8.67 11.86
N GLU A 258 6.78 8.06 12.42
CA GLU A 258 6.64 7.20 13.61
C GLU A 258 6.24 8.09 14.80
N GLY A 259 5.31 7.62 15.62
CA GLY A 259 4.98 8.24 16.89
C GLY A 259 6.14 8.07 17.86
N THR A 260 6.43 9.12 18.64
CA THR A 260 7.22 8.90 19.84
C THR A 260 6.27 8.33 20.87
N SER A 261 6.33 7.01 21.09
CA SER A 261 5.69 6.40 22.24
C SER A 261 6.22 7.13 23.47
N ASN A 262 5.41 8.02 24.04
CA ASN A 262 5.63 8.52 25.39
C ASN A 262 5.32 7.36 26.34
N ALA A 263 6.13 6.30 26.27
CA ALA A 263 6.24 5.28 27.30
C ALA A 263 6.93 5.93 28.50
N ASN A 264 6.24 6.87 29.14
CA ASN A 264 6.47 7.49 30.46
C ASN A 264 5.59 8.74 30.60
N LYS A 265 4.27 8.58 30.74
CA LYS A 265 3.41 9.51 31.49
C LYS A 265 2.31 8.74 32.20
#